data_AF-A0A5X9R0U9-F1
#
_entry.id   AF-A0A5X9R0U9-F1
#
_cell.length_a   1.000
_cell.length_b   1.000
_cell.length_c   1.000
_cell.angle_alpha   90.00
_cell.angle_beta   90.00
_cell.angle_gamma   90.00
#
_symmetry.space_group_name_H-M   'P 1'
#
loop_
_entity.id
_entity.type
_entity.pdbx_description
1 polymer ?
#
loop_
_entity_poly.entity_id
_entity_poly.type
_entity_poly.pdbx_seq_one_letter_code
_entity_poly.pdbx_strand_id
1 'polypeptide(L)'
;MPPRTPKACRVRGCRSTTTEPSGYCENHRNEGWKQYKPGQSRHQRGYGTKWEIIRAHVLKRDKGLCQLCLRSGVVREAKTVDHIIPKAHGGTDTDSNLQSLCWPCHKAKTARERLK
;
A
#
# COMPACT_ATOMS: atom_id res chain seq x y z
N MET A 1 -18.64 1.99 36.84
CA MET A 1 -17.47 1.52 36.07
C MET A 1 -16.28 2.40 36.46
N PRO A 2 -15.12 1.86 36.83
CA PRO A 2 -13.98 2.70 37.23
C PRO A 2 -13.51 3.55 36.03
N PRO A 3 -12.98 4.77 36.28
CA PRO A 3 -12.42 5.59 35.21
C PRO A 3 -11.24 4.86 34.58
N ARG A 4 -11.04 5.07 33.27
CA ARG A 4 -9.93 4.46 32.53
C ARG A 4 -8.60 4.97 33.08
N THR A 5 -7.63 4.07 33.24
CA THR A 5 -6.25 4.44 33.57
C THR A 5 -5.68 5.36 32.49
N PRO A 6 -5.12 6.53 32.84
CA PRO A 6 -4.48 7.42 31.88
C PRO A 6 -3.32 6.72 31.16
N LYS A 7 -3.22 6.90 29.85
CA LYS A 7 -2.16 6.36 28.99
C LYS A 7 -1.38 7.52 28.37
N ALA A 8 -0.10 7.30 28.04
CA ALA A 8 0.67 8.29 27.30
C ALA A 8 0.05 8.57 25.92
N CYS A 9 0.15 9.83 25.45
CA CYS A 9 -0.26 10.19 24.09
C CYS A 9 0.57 9.42 23.04
N ARG A 10 -0.10 8.96 21.97
CA ARG A 10 0.53 8.22 20.86
C ARG A 10 1.47 9.05 19.98
N VAL A 11 1.41 10.39 20.05
CA VAL A 11 2.32 11.27 19.29
C VAL A 11 3.72 11.20 19.89
N ARG A 12 4.72 10.81 19.07
CA ARG A 12 6.12 10.73 19.51
C ARG A 12 6.57 12.09 20.05
N GLY A 13 7.13 12.10 21.26
CA GLY A 13 7.64 13.31 21.92
C GLY A 13 6.58 14.11 22.70
N CYS A 14 5.29 13.74 22.62
CA CYS A 14 4.27 14.34 23.48
C CYS A 14 4.39 13.80 24.91
N ARG A 15 4.44 14.70 25.89
CA ARG A 15 4.55 14.36 27.32
C ARG A 15 3.20 14.24 28.04
N SER A 16 2.10 14.51 27.35
CA SER A 16 0.74 14.51 27.93
C SER A 16 0.16 13.09 28.02
N THR A 17 -0.64 12.85 29.06
CA THR A 17 -1.45 11.63 29.22
C THR A 17 -2.89 11.85 28.75
N THR A 18 -3.60 10.77 28.44
CA THR A 18 -4.99 10.78 27.98
C THR A 18 -5.75 9.55 28.48
N THR A 19 -7.03 9.74 28.80
CA THR A 19 -7.99 8.66 29.11
C THR A 19 -8.88 8.33 27.90
N GLU A 20 -8.73 9.09 26.80
CA GLU A 20 -9.52 8.91 25.58
C GLU A 20 -9.21 7.57 24.87
N PRO A 21 -10.22 6.87 24.34
CA PRO A 21 -10.01 5.62 23.61
C PRO A 21 -9.15 5.78 22.34
N SER A 22 -9.08 6.99 21.78
CA SER A 22 -8.24 7.31 20.63
C SER A 22 -6.73 7.17 20.93
N GLY A 23 -6.34 7.29 22.21
CA GLY A 23 -4.94 7.30 22.64
C GLY A 23 -4.21 8.63 22.36
N TYR A 24 -4.95 9.70 22.07
CA TYR A 24 -4.40 11.05 21.88
C TYR A 24 -4.87 11.99 23.01
N CYS A 25 -4.00 12.90 23.47
CA CYS A 25 -4.37 13.96 24.41
C CYS A 25 -5.26 15.01 23.71
N GLU A 26 -5.86 15.92 24.48
CA GLU A 26 -6.75 16.97 23.96
C GLU A 26 -6.10 17.77 22.83
N ASN A 27 -4.82 18.14 23.00
CA ASN A 27 -4.03 18.85 21.99
C ASN A 27 -3.78 18.05 20.70
N HIS A 28 -3.86 16.72 20.76
CA HIS A 28 -3.57 15.83 19.63
C HIS A 28 -4.77 15.00 19.18
N ARG A 29 -5.98 15.33 19.64
CA ARG A 29 -7.20 14.54 19.42
C ARG A 29 -7.46 14.23 17.94
N ASN A 30 -7.07 15.16 17.05
CA ASN A 30 -7.24 15.06 15.60
C ASN A 30 -5.96 14.66 14.84
N GLU A 31 -4.90 14.26 15.55
CA GLU A 31 -3.66 13.77 14.91
C GLU A 31 -3.69 12.29 14.53
N GLY A 32 -4.82 11.62 14.78
CA GLY A 32 -5.07 10.29 14.25
C GLY A 32 -5.05 10.28 12.72
N TRP A 33 -4.62 9.15 12.12
CA TRP A 33 -4.62 8.91 10.67
C TRP A 33 -4.08 10.08 9.81
N LYS A 34 -2.99 10.75 10.23
CA LYS A 34 -2.23 11.70 9.40
C LYS A 34 -1.63 11.11 8.10
N GLN A 35 -1.90 9.84 7.78
CA GLN A 35 -1.58 9.22 6.49
C GLN A 35 -2.63 9.49 5.41
N TYR A 36 -3.79 10.07 5.74
CA TYR A 36 -4.72 10.56 4.72
C TYR A 36 -4.16 11.88 4.15
N LYS A 37 -3.73 11.88 2.89
CA LYS A 37 -3.45 13.10 2.12
C LYS A 37 -4.79 13.63 1.60
N PRO A 38 -5.40 14.66 2.22
CA PRO A 38 -6.65 15.22 1.75
C PRO A 38 -6.41 15.92 0.40
N GLY A 39 -7.35 15.80 -0.54
CA GLY A 39 -7.35 16.60 -1.76
C GLY A 39 -6.67 16.01 -3.00
N GLN A 40 -6.00 14.85 -2.92
CA GLN A 40 -5.55 14.16 -4.14
C GLN A 40 -6.63 13.22 -4.68
N SER A 41 -7.18 13.53 -5.85
CA SER A 41 -8.07 12.63 -6.58
C SER A 41 -7.34 11.31 -6.94
N ARG A 42 -8.07 10.23 -7.26
CA ARG A 42 -7.48 8.96 -7.74
C ARG A 42 -6.49 9.21 -8.89
N HIS A 43 -6.80 10.18 -9.74
CA HIS A 43 -5.97 10.64 -10.85
C HIS A 43 -4.65 11.31 -10.39
N GLN A 44 -4.71 12.19 -9.39
CA GLN A 44 -3.52 12.85 -8.83
C GLN A 44 -2.58 11.91 -8.05
N ARG A 45 -3.07 10.74 -7.61
CA ARG A 45 -2.24 9.73 -6.92
C ARG A 45 -1.50 8.79 -7.88
N GLY A 46 -1.58 9.01 -9.19
CA GLY A 46 -0.85 8.22 -10.20
C GLY A 46 -1.58 6.99 -10.73
N TYR A 47 -2.89 6.87 -10.46
CA TYR A 47 -3.76 5.80 -10.95
C TYR A 47 -4.89 6.35 -11.85
N GLY A 48 -4.52 7.19 -12.82
CA GLY A 48 -5.46 7.69 -13.83
C GLY A 48 -5.74 6.68 -14.94
N THR A 49 -6.54 7.06 -15.93
CA THR A 49 -6.88 6.29 -17.15
C THR A 49 -5.66 5.66 -17.83
N LYS A 50 -4.51 6.35 -17.82
CA LYS A 50 -3.22 5.84 -18.33
C LYS A 50 -2.81 4.52 -17.66
N TRP A 51 -2.98 4.41 -16.34
CA TRP A 51 -2.66 3.18 -15.62
C TRP A 51 -3.61 2.04 -15.95
N GLU A 52 -4.90 2.33 -16.18
CA GLU A 52 -5.87 1.30 -16.57
C GLU A 52 -5.52 0.68 -17.93
N ILE A 53 -5.10 1.52 -18.89
CA ILE A 53 -4.61 1.08 -20.21
C ILE A 53 -3.36 0.20 -20.05
N ILE A 54 -2.37 0.67 -19.28
CA ILE A 54 -1.13 -0.08 -19.04
C ILE A 54 -1.43 -1.41 -18.34
N ARG A 55 -2.30 -1.40 -17.32
CA ARG A 55 -2.70 -2.60 -16.59
C ARG A 55 -3.36 -3.63 -17.51
N ALA A 56 -4.27 -3.20 -18.38
CA ALA A 56 -4.92 -4.08 -19.35
C ALA A 56 -3.91 -4.65 -20.35
N HIS A 57 -2.97 -3.83 -20.83
CA HIS A 57 -1.89 -4.27 -21.71
C HIS A 57 -1.01 -5.34 -21.07
N VAL A 58 -0.51 -5.09 -19.85
CA VAL A 58 0.37 -6.01 -19.12
C VAL A 58 -0.35 -7.33 -18.79
N LEU A 59 -1.62 -7.27 -18.37
CA LEU A 59 -2.41 -8.49 -18.16
C LEU A 59 -2.59 -9.29 -19.45
N LYS A 60 -2.82 -8.62 -20.59
CA LYS A 60 -2.95 -9.29 -21.89
C LYS A 60 -1.63 -9.93 -22.33
N ARG A 61 -0.50 -9.22 -22.19
CA ARG A 61 0.86 -9.72 -22.46
C ARG A 61 1.16 -10.98 -21.64
N ASP A 62 0.83 -10.92 -20.36
CA ASP A 62 1.08 -11.99 -19.39
C ASP A 62 0.02 -13.11 -19.46
N LYS A 63 -0.90 -13.07 -20.43
CA LYS A 63 -2.01 -14.02 -20.63
C LYS A 63 -2.91 -14.16 -19.39
N GLY A 64 -3.00 -13.11 -18.57
CA GLY A 64 -3.73 -13.12 -17.31
C GLY A 64 -3.13 -14.03 -16.26
N LEU A 65 -1.86 -14.45 -16.40
CA LEU A 65 -1.20 -15.38 -15.48
C LEU A 65 -0.20 -14.67 -14.57
N CYS A 66 -0.10 -15.17 -13.35
CA CYS A 66 0.88 -14.73 -12.36
C CYS A 66 2.30 -15.13 -12.82
N GLN A 67 3.12 -14.14 -13.16
CA GLN A 67 4.48 -14.35 -13.66
C GLN A 67 5.42 -14.96 -12.62
N LEU A 68 5.16 -14.75 -11.32
CA LEU A 68 5.91 -15.42 -10.25
C LEU A 68 5.53 -16.89 -10.11
N CYS A 69 4.24 -17.23 -10.14
CA CYS A 69 3.81 -18.62 -10.07
C CYS A 69 4.26 -19.39 -11.31
N LEU A 70 4.16 -18.77 -12.49
CA LEU A 70 4.56 -19.39 -13.75
C LEU A 70 6.05 -19.75 -13.77
N ARG A 71 6.92 -18.88 -13.26
CA ARG A 71 8.36 -19.16 -13.05
C ARG A 71 8.62 -20.31 -12.07
N SER A 72 7.68 -20.58 -11.16
CA SER A 72 7.71 -21.73 -10.26
C SER A 72 7.00 -22.97 -10.81
N GLY A 73 6.62 -22.97 -12.09
CA GLY A 73 5.91 -24.09 -12.73
C GLY A 73 4.43 -24.20 -12.35
N VAL A 74 3.86 -23.20 -11.68
CA VAL A 74 2.47 -23.20 -11.23
C VAL A 74 1.64 -22.22 -12.04
N VAL A 75 0.58 -22.70 -12.70
CA VAL A 75 -0.37 -21.84 -13.40
C VAL A 75 -1.35 -21.25 -12.38
N ARG A 76 -1.39 -19.93 -12.30
CA ARG A 76 -2.34 -19.21 -11.43
C ARG A 76 -2.74 -17.90 -12.09
N GLU A 77 -4.01 -17.56 -11.98
CA GLU A 77 -4.54 -16.29 -12.49
C GLU A 77 -3.92 -15.08 -11.77
N ALA A 78 -3.54 -14.06 -12.53
CA ALA A 78 -3.15 -12.77 -12.00
C ALA A 78 -4.38 -11.90 -11.70
N LYS A 79 -4.36 -11.22 -10.56
CA LYS A 79 -5.41 -10.27 -10.15
C LYS A 79 -4.90 -8.83 -10.14
N THR A 80 -3.60 -8.66 -10.05
CA THR A 80 -2.93 -7.36 -9.86
C THR A 80 -1.78 -7.22 -10.84
N VAL A 81 -1.47 -5.99 -11.25
CA VAL A 81 -0.22 -5.64 -11.94
C VAL A 81 0.59 -4.80 -10.98
N ASP A 82 1.86 -5.14 -10.84
CA ASP A 82 2.74 -4.56 -9.83
C ASP A 82 4.12 -4.24 -10.41
N HIS A 83 4.75 -3.19 -9.90
CA HIS A 83 6.08 -2.77 -10.34
C HIS A 83 7.16 -3.72 -9.82
N ILE A 84 8.07 -4.20 -10.65
CA ILE A 84 9.19 -5.05 -10.24
C ILE A 84 10.11 -4.26 -9.29
N ILE A 85 10.51 -3.06 -9.70
CA ILE A 85 11.14 -2.04 -8.86
C ILE A 85 10.04 -1.09 -8.39
N PRO A 86 9.78 -0.96 -7.07
CA PRO A 86 8.75 -0.04 -6.57
C PRO A 86 8.98 1.40 -7.01
N LYS A 87 7.89 2.15 -7.22
CA LYS A 87 7.97 3.61 -7.50
C LYS A 87 8.75 4.38 -6.44
N ALA A 88 8.64 3.97 -5.18
CA ALA A 88 9.40 4.57 -4.06
C ALA A 88 10.92 4.44 -4.21
N HIS A 89 11.39 3.45 -4.98
CA HIS A 89 12.80 3.21 -5.27
C HIS A 89 13.18 3.59 -6.71
N GLY A 90 12.40 4.48 -7.37
CA GLY A 90 12.68 4.94 -8.73
C GLY A 90 12.10 4.07 -9.85
N GLY A 91 11.19 3.14 -9.53
CA GLY A 91 10.52 2.32 -10.53
C GLY A 91 9.65 3.11 -11.50
N THR A 92 9.75 2.79 -12.79
CA THR A 92 8.99 3.39 -13.89
C THR A 92 7.73 2.60 -14.24
N ASP A 93 6.77 3.23 -14.91
CA ASP A 93 5.57 2.57 -15.50
C ASP A 93 5.87 1.90 -16.85
N THR A 94 7.13 1.53 -17.10
CA THR A 94 7.54 0.85 -18.34
C THR A 94 7.10 -0.60 -18.32
N ASP A 95 6.75 -1.16 -19.48
CA ASP A 95 6.28 -2.54 -19.59
C ASP A 95 7.30 -3.55 -19.00
N SER A 96 8.60 -3.28 -19.16
CA SER A 96 9.69 -4.07 -18.58
C SER A 96 9.75 -4.07 -17.05
N ASN A 97 9.21 -3.03 -16.40
CA ASN A 97 9.17 -2.91 -14.94
C ASN A 97 7.82 -3.36 -14.37
N LEU A 98 6.91 -3.91 -15.17
CA LEU A 98 5.58 -4.33 -14.74
C LEU A 98 5.40 -5.84 -14.89
N GLN A 99 4.78 -6.45 -13.87
CA GLN A 99 4.47 -7.88 -13.88
C GLN A 99 3.07 -8.15 -13.33
N SER A 100 2.37 -9.10 -13.95
CA SER A 100 1.09 -9.61 -13.48
C SER A 100 1.28 -10.60 -12.34
N LEU A 101 0.61 -10.39 -11.22
CA LEU A 101 0.73 -11.19 -10.00
C LEU A 101 -0.65 -11.62 -9.47
N CYS A 102 -0.68 -12.80 -8.84
CA CYS A 102 -1.78 -13.20 -7.98
C CYS A 102 -1.68 -12.50 -6.62
N TRP A 103 -2.80 -12.41 -5.88
CA TRP A 103 -2.85 -11.79 -4.55
C TRP A 103 -1.80 -12.32 -3.56
N PRO A 104 -1.59 -13.64 -3.41
CA PRO A 104 -0.55 -14.16 -2.53
C PRO A 104 0.86 -13.67 -2.88
N CYS A 105 1.21 -13.68 -4.16
CA CYS A 105 2.52 -13.23 -4.62
C CYS A 105 2.69 -11.72 -4.44
N HIS A 106 1.63 -10.94 -4.71
CA HIS A 106 1.63 -9.50 -4.49
C HIS A 106 1.86 -9.15 -3.02
N LYS A 107 1.08 -9.77 -2.12
CA LYS A 107 1.22 -9.59 -0.67
C LYS A 107 2.62 -9.95 -0.18
N ALA A 108 3.18 -11.06 -0.64
CA ALA A 108 4.53 -11.49 -0.27
C ALA A 108 5.60 -10.51 -0.76
N LYS A 109 5.46 -9.96 -1.97
CA LYS A 109 6.35 -8.92 -2.51
C LYS A 109 6.27 -7.64 -1.67
N THR A 110 5.06 -7.11 -1.43
CA THR A 110 4.86 -5.92 -0.60
C THR A 110 5.44 -6.10 0.80
N ALA A 111 5.32 -7.28 1.41
CA ALA A 111 5.91 -7.56 2.71
C ALA A 111 7.45 -7.49 2.69
N ARG A 112 8.10 -8.03 1.65
CA ARG A 112 9.56 -7.95 1.48
C ARG A 112 10.05 -6.54 1.24
N GLU A 113 9.28 -5.74 0.50
CA GLU A 113 9.63 -4.37 0.16
C GLU A 113 9.54 -3.41 1.35
N ARG A 114 8.65 -3.69 2.31
CA ARG A 114 8.56 -2.91 3.56
C ARG A 114 9.79 -3.03 4.46
N LEU A 115 10.60 -4.06 4.25
CA LEU A 115 11.81 -4.31 5.03
C LEU A 115 13.07 -3.70 4.39
N LYS A 116 12.94 -3.10 3.20
CA LYS A 116 14.00 -2.39 2.49
C LYS A 116 13.84 -0.88 2.68
#